data_AF-A0A558AJ64-F1
#
_entry.id   AF-A0A558AJ64-F1
#
_cell.length_a   1.000
_cell.length_b   1.000
_cell.length_c   1.000
_cell.angle_alpha   90.00
_cell.angle_beta   90.00
_cell.angle_gamma   90.00
#
_symmetry.space_group_name_H-M   'P 1'
#
loop_
_entity.id
_entity.type
_entity.pdbx_description
1 polymer ?
#
loop_
_entity_poly.entity_id
_entity_poly.type
_entity_poly.pdbx_seq_one_letter_code
_entity_poly.pdbx_strand_id
1 'polypeptide(L)'
;MSLLLTAPGVSPDRHDDRMPPATEEPTQLDRLEAIIEINRSLASTLDGDALTHRILREAIRIIPAADAGVLLLYDPDRERLVVRHAIGFGPSIYKIELASGESLTGRAFQQRKSVLYQTKEALVPKQDLAPDSHRLLADAAGGIDFPHSALVAPLLTTDGPIGAMIVENFSTPRVFDPFDLRLFEGLAQGAAIAMVNARLFASERAARVRLETVNQLVSEQRDQLERRVQVQEALADIVREGLSADALVTRLARLCGAGVFLCDSLHAIRTAQPSTDALTIRGIDEEHGDAISTALAEAEATRSPQRAELGKGVLLVAPIPGGSEILGFLCALFASSGPDEVHAAAVSSAAHIAATEFVEQRAHAEGRIRADADTLDLLIQGRAPAMAGAPFLLSIGRVHHARADAVVDHRWLRALLTCAQREFSGELVAATIRDEHVVLAWAGIEGDSAGGAESRIEKRLRTAADRFARLGSGWQAGFVLSDRIDAASGFADALTEARLVAELHRRVRNTDPVRTVRALGAYRLILRSAGTDEILRLCRDTLGEVLRYDRDRHTMILETLRAYLDHGGSTKAAAQALSVHPHTVQYRLGRLETLSGLRLTDSQERLTIELCLRILDSAALSEAL
;
A
#
# COMPACT_ATOMS: atom_id res chain seq x y z
N MET A 1 15.96 -39.07 55.74
CA MET A 1 15.20 -39.95 56.66
C MET A 1 16.16 -41.04 57.11
N SER A 2 16.48 -41.26 58.38
CA SER A 2 15.84 -40.87 59.63
C SER A 2 16.84 -40.94 60.79
N LEU A 3 16.72 -39.95 61.68
CA LEU A 3 16.82 -39.97 63.15
C LEU A 3 17.48 -41.17 63.86
N LEU A 4 18.50 -40.87 64.69
CA LEU A 4 18.56 -41.21 66.13
C LEU A 4 19.92 -40.76 66.71
N LEU A 5 19.91 -39.90 67.74
CA LEU A 5 20.44 -40.19 69.08
C LEU A 5 20.51 -38.94 69.98
N THR A 6 20.22 -39.19 71.24
CA THR A 6 19.72 -38.34 72.32
C THR A 6 20.74 -38.07 73.43
N ALA A 7 20.66 -36.85 74.01
CA ALA A 7 20.85 -36.45 75.43
C ALA A 7 22.26 -36.60 76.06
N PRO A 8 22.62 -35.99 77.22
CA PRO A 8 21.82 -35.34 78.31
C PRO A 8 22.33 -33.89 78.65
N GLY A 9 21.75 -33.02 79.49
CA GLY A 9 20.97 -33.09 80.73
C GLY A 9 21.77 -32.42 81.87
N VAL A 10 21.16 -31.50 82.65
CA VAL A 10 21.35 -31.22 84.11
C VAL A 10 20.81 -29.81 84.50
N SER A 11 19.67 -29.86 85.20
CA SER A 11 19.12 -29.12 86.36
C SER A 11 19.31 -27.61 86.67
N PRO A 12 18.35 -27.04 87.45
CA PRO A 12 18.04 -25.60 87.55
C PRO A 12 18.55 -24.95 88.84
N ASP A 13 18.72 -23.62 88.87
CA ASP A 13 18.69 -22.89 90.14
C ASP A 13 18.29 -21.41 89.99
N ARG A 14 17.23 -21.07 90.75
CA ARG A 14 16.96 -19.84 91.53
C ARG A 14 16.96 -18.46 90.85
N HIS A 15 15.76 -17.86 90.93
CA HIS A 15 15.52 -16.42 90.98
C HIS A 15 16.45 -15.72 91.97
N ASP A 16 17.28 -14.80 91.46
CA ASP A 16 17.84 -13.69 92.24
C ASP A 16 17.18 -12.41 91.72
N ASP A 17 16.31 -11.87 92.56
CA ASP A 17 15.55 -10.64 92.37
C ASP A 17 16.50 -9.49 92.71
N ARG A 18 17.33 -9.08 91.74
CA ARG A 18 18.17 -7.89 91.84
C ARG A 18 17.78 -6.88 90.79
N MET A 19 17.15 -5.82 91.29
CA MET A 19 16.97 -4.53 90.64
C MET A 19 18.24 -4.13 89.86
N PRO A 20 18.14 -3.79 88.56
CA PRO A 20 19.32 -3.36 87.79
C PRO A 20 19.89 -2.07 88.39
N PRO A 21 21.22 -1.90 88.45
CA PRO A 21 21.82 -0.67 88.94
C PRO A 21 21.49 0.49 87.99
N ALA A 22 21.45 1.70 88.56
CA ALA A 22 21.25 2.95 87.84
C ALA A 22 22.14 3.02 86.58
N THR A 23 21.54 3.37 85.44
CA THR A 23 22.20 3.57 84.15
C THR A 23 23.37 4.54 84.31
N GLU A 24 24.60 4.03 84.21
CA GLU A 24 25.80 4.84 84.05
C GLU A 24 25.68 5.66 82.75
N GLU A 25 26.00 6.96 82.81
CA GLU A 25 26.00 7.80 81.61
C GLU A 25 27.07 7.29 80.65
N PRO A 26 26.73 7.02 79.37
CA PRO A 26 27.69 6.45 78.41
C PRO A 26 28.90 7.38 78.27
N THR A 27 30.10 6.80 78.25
CA THR A 27 31.36 7.55 78.23
C THR A 27 31.54 8.30 76.90
N GLN A 28 32.45 9.29 76.87
CA GLN A 28 32.71 10.06 75.64
C GLN A 28 33.18 9.18 74.46
N LEU A 29 33.82 8.03 74.74
CA LEU A 29 34.21 7.05 73.71
C LEU A 29 33.00 6.30 73.15
N ASP A 30 32.09 5.81 74.00
CA ASP A 30 30.89 5.06 73.56
C ASP A 30 30.01 5.90 72.64
N ARG A 31 29.91 7.21 72.90
CA ARG A 31 29.11 8.14 72.08
C ARG A 31 29.78 8.50 70.75
N LEU A 32 31.12 8.47 70.66
CA LEU A 32 31.86 8.66 69.40
C LEU A 32 31.77 7.42 68.50
N GLU A 33 31.81 6.22 69.07
CA GLU A 33 31.59 4.97 68.33
C GLU A 33 30.18 4.89 67.76
N ALA A 34 29.18 5.34 68.53
CA ALA A 34 27.79 5.43 68.06
C ALA A 34 27.66 6.34 66.80
N ILE A 35 28.38 7.46 66.73
CA ILE A 35 28.36 8.34 65.53
C ILE A 35 28.95 7.62 64.31
N ILE A 36 30.06 6.90 64.47
CA ILE A 36 30.71 6.20 63.36
C ILE A 36 29.78 5.09 62.82
N GLU A 37 29.14 4.35 63.72
CA GLU A 37 28.18 3.30 63.35
C GLU A 37 26.95 3.89 62.64
N ILE A 38 26.45 5.03 63.11
CA ILE A 38 25.29 5.69 62.52
C ILE A 38 25.62 6.31 61.17
N ASN A 39 26.76 7.00 61.04
CA ASN A 39 27.20 7.52 59.73
C ASN A 39 27.42 6.38 58.72
N ARG A 40 27.92 5.21 59.15
CA ARG A 40 28.00 4.01 58.30
C ARG A 40 26.61 3.50 57.91
N SER A 41 25.67 3.45 58.85
CA SER A 41 24.28 3.04 58.60
C SER A 41 23.56 3.98 57.63
N LEU A 42 23.72 5.30 57.80
CA LEU A 42 23.16 6.32 56.93
C LEU A 42 23.70 6.22 55.50
N ALA A 43 25.02 6.02 55.35
CA ALA A 43 25.67 5.88 54.04
C ALA A 43 25.18 4.66 53.23
N SER A 44 24.60 3.65 53.87
CA SER A 44 24.08 2.43 53.21
C SER A 44 22.63 2.52 52.75
N THR A 45 21.91 3.59 53.08
CA THR A 45 20.50 3.77 52.72
C THR A 45 20.40 4.61 51.43
N LEU A 46 19.86 4.01 50.36
CA LEU A 46 19.79 4.63 49.02
C LEU A 46 18.40 5.22 48.68
N ASP A 47 17.40 4.95 49.50
CA ASP A 47 16.06 5.53 49.39
C ASP A 47 16.02 6.85 50.17
N GLY A 48 15.74 7.96 49.48
CA GLY A 48 15.75 9.30 50.05
C GLY A 48 14.72 9.50 51.16
N ASP A 49 13.52 8.94 51.03
CA ASP A 49 12.45 9.13 52.02
C ASP A 49 12.73 8.27 53.26
N ALA A 50 13.15 7.02 53.07
CA ALA A 50 13.58 6.16 54.18
C ALA A 50 14.81 6.73 54.92
N LEU A 51 15.71 7.40 54.18
CA LEU A 51 16.91 8.03 54.73
C LEU A 51 16.56 9.23 55.61
N THR A 52 15.69 10.15 55.17
CA THR A 52 15.29 11.34 55.97
C THR A 52 14.65 10.95 57.31
N HIS A 53 13.79 9.92 57.29
CA HIS A 53 13.20 9.34 58.49
C HIS A 53 14.24 8.76 59.45
N ARG A 54 15.18 7.99 58.92
CA ARG A 54 16.25 7.35 59.72
C ARG A 54 17.17 8.41 60.34
N ILE A 55 17.59 9.42 59.58
CA ILE A 55 18.45 10.52 60.08
C ILE A 55 17.83 11.18 61.30
N LEU A 56 16.56 11.58 61.20
CA LEU A 56 15.89 12.32 62.26
C LEU A 56 15.63 11.44 63.49
N ARG A 57 15.28 10.17 63.29
CA ARG A 57 15.14 9.19 64.37
C ARG A 57 16.46 8.98 65.12
N GLU A 58 17.58 8.87 64.41
CA GLU A 58 18.90 8.71 65.03
C GLU A 58 19.32 9.98 65.79
N ALA A 59 19.02 11.16 65.25
CA ALA A 59 19.30 12.42 65.94
C ALA A 59 18.58 12.51 67.29
N ILE A 60 17.30 12.13 67.35
CA ILE A 60 16.52 12.10 68.60
C ILE A 60 17.02 10.99 69.55
N ARG A 61 17.43 9.83 69.01
CA ARG A 61 17.91 8.70 69.82
C ARG A 61 19.24 8.99 70.53
N ILE A 62 20.18 9.65 69.85
CA ILE A 62 21.52 9.90 70.42
C ILE A 62 21.50 11.07 71.40
N ILE A 63 20.63 12.07 71.19
CA ILE A 63 20.61 13.31 71.96
C ILE A 63 19.51 13.19 73.03
N PRO A 64 19.84 12.86 74.29
CA PRO A 64 18.82 12.44 75.28
C PRO A 64 17.83 13.55 75.69
N ALA A 65 18.15 14.81 75.41
CA ALA A 65 17.29 15.96 75.69
C ALA A 65 16.29 16.24 74.56
N ALA A 66 16.46 15.66 73.36
CA ALA A 66 15.56 15.86 72.22
C ALA A 66 14.33 14.94 72.31
N ASP A 67 13.13 15.50 72.16
CA ASP A 67 11.87 14.74 72.07
C ASP A 67 11.09 14.99 70.77
N ALA A 68 11.46 16.03 70.02
CA ALA A 68 10.91 16.34 68.71
C ALA A 68 12.01 16.79 67.75
N GLY A 69 11.71 16.75 66.45
CA GLY A 69 12.61 17.27 65.43
C GLY A 69 11.96 17.38 64.05
N VAL A 70 12.59 18.17 63.19
CA VAL A 70 12.18 18.39 61.80
C VAL A 70 13.42 18.41 60.91
N LEU A 71 13.32 17.75 59.76
CA LEU A 71 14.30 17.80 58.69
C LEU A 71 13.67 18.48 57.47
N LEU A 72 14.32 19.55 57.01
CA LEU A 72 13.92 20.32 55.84
C LEU A 72 14.97 20.21 54.74
N LEU A 73 14.53 20.02 53.50
CA LEU A 73 15.40 20.07 52.32
C LEU A 73 15.06 21.28 51.47
N TYR A 74 16.10 21.89 50.90
CA TYR A 74 15.95 23.02 50.01
C TYR A 74 15.49 22.55 48.63
N ASP A 75 14.38 23.10 48.16
CA ASP A 75 13.88 22.95 46.80
C ASP A 75 14.34 24.17 45.98
N PRO A 76 15.29 24.01 45.04
CA PRO A 76 15.81 25.12 44.25
C PRO A 76 14.79 25.68 43.26
N ASP A 77 13.80 24.90 42.83
CA ASP A 77 12.78 25.37 41.87
C ASP A 77 11.77 26.30 42.56
N ARG A 78 11.53 26.07 43.87
CA ARG A 78 10.62 26.88 44.69
C ARG A 78 11.33 27.96 45.51
N GLU A 79 12.67 27.87 45.60
CA GLU A 79 13.52 28.66 46.52
C GLU A 79 13.08 28.57 48.00
N ARG A 80 12.59 27.40 48.43
CA ARG A 80 12.06 27.18 49.79
C ARG A 80 12.67 25.95 50.45
N LEU A 81 12.78 25.99 51.78
CA LEU A 81 13.01 24.82 52.62
C LEU A 81 11.68 24.12 52.88
N VAL A 82 11.56 22.87 52.42
CA VAL A 82 10.36 22.05 52.52
C VAL A 82 10.59 20.96 53.56
N VAL A 83 9.63 20.79 54.47
CA VAL A 83 9.66 19.70 55.46
C VAL A 83 9.59 18.36 54.75
N ARG A 84 10.64 17.53 54.91
CA ARG A 84 10.68 16.15 54.39
C ARG A 84 10.31 15.13 55.43
N HIS A 85 10.71 15.38 56.68
CA HIS A 85 10.38 14.49 57.77
C HIS A 85 10.26 15.24 59.10
N ALA A 86 9.37 14.78 59.97
CA ALA A 86 9.17 15.33 61.30
C ALA A 86 8.84 14.21 62.30
N ILE A 87 9.34 14.34 63.53
CA ILE A 87 9.05 13.46 64.67
C ILE A 87 8.60 14.37 65.83
N GLY A 88 7.54 13.99 66.54
CA GLY A 88 7.01 14.79 67.65
C GLY A 88 6.04 15.91 67.24
N PHE A 89 5.63 15.98 65.97
CA PHE A 89 4.70 16.98 65.44
C PHE A 89 3.49 16.34 64.74
N GLY A 90 2.35 17.04 64.76
CA GLY A 90 1.15 16.69 64.00
C GLY A 90 1.30 16.89 62.49
N PRO A 91 0.36 16.38 61.66
CA PRO A 91 0.48 16.33 60.20
C PRO A 91 0.55 17.70 59.52
N SER A 92 0.09 18.77 60.17
CA SER A 92 0.18 20.14 59.66
C SER A 92 1.63 20.62 59.44
N ILE A 93 2.62 19.98 60.09
CA ILE A 93 4.04 20.28 59.93
C ILE A 93 4.51 20.14 58.48
N TYR A 94 3.98 19.18 57.72
CA TYR A 94 4.39 18.90 56.34
C TYR A 94 3.92 19.97 55.34
N LYS A 95 3.06 20.89 55.76
CA LYS A 95 2.60 22.03 54.94
C LYS A 95 3.48 23.26 55.09
N ILE A 96 4.46 23.23 55.98
CA ILE A 96 5.35 24.36 56.24
C ILE A 96 6.44 24.40 55.17
N GLU A 97 6.57 25.56 54.53
CA GLU A 97 7.67 25.91 53.63
C GLU A 97 8.31 27.21 54.12
N LEU A 98 9.63 27.23 54.26
CA LEU A 98 10.37 28.37 54.82
C LEU A 98 11.25 29.03 53.75
N ALA A 99 11.29 30.37 53.73
CA ALA A 99 12.30 31.09 52.97
C ALA A 99 13.70 30.96 53.60
N SER A 100 14.74 31.23 52.80
CA SER A 100 16.10 31.38 53.32
C SER A 100 16.14 32.57 54.30
N GLY A 101 16.66 32.34 55.51
CA GLY A 101 16.65 33.34 56.59
C GLY A 101 15.36 33.37 57.43
N GLU A 102 14.31 32.63 57.06
CA GLU A 102 13.07 32.53 57.84
C GLU A 102 13.22 31.51 58.97
N SER A 103 12.71 31.81 60.18
CA SER A 103 12.81 30.92 61.35
C SER A 103 14.26 30.61 61.80
N LEU A 104 14.38 29.75 62.81
CA LEU A 104 15.67 29.24 63.31
C LEU A 104 16.39 28.40 62.24
N THR A 105 15.65 27.52 61.56
CA THR A 105 16.17 26.61 60.52
C THR A 105 16.58 27.33 59.24
N GLY A 106 15.79 28.29 58.74
CA GLY A 106 16.14 29.05 57.54
C GLY A 106 17.32 30.00 57.77
N ARG A 107 17.51 30.55 58.97
CA ARG A 107 18.74 31.29 59.30
C ARG A 107 19.95 30.39 59.43
N ALA A 108 19.82 29.22 60.07
CA ALA A 108 20.94 28.26 60.12
C ALA A 108 21.35 27.82 58.71
N PHE A 109 20.37 27.59 57.81
CA PHE A 109 20.58 27.33 56.39
C PHE A 109 21.31 28.49 55.69
N GLN A 110 20.81 29.72 55.83
CA GLN A 110 21.38 30.90 55.19
C GLN A 110 22.80 31.23 55.70
N GLN A 111 23.00 31.18 57.01
CA GLN A 111 24.26 31.51 57.68
C GLN A 111 25.27 30.36 57.64
N ARG A 112 24.84 29.15 57.24
CA ARG A 112 25.65 27.92 57.23
C ARG A 112 26.28 27.64 58.60
N LYS A 113 25.53 27.92 59.66
CA LYS A 113 26.02 27.86 61.03
C LYS A 113 25.01 27.13 61.93
N SER A 114 25.51 26.15 62.66
CA SER A 114 24.75 25.47 63.70
C SER A 114 24.61 26.35 64.94
N VAL A 115 23.48 26.26 65.63
CA VAL A 115 23.18 27.10 66.78
C VAL A 115 22.53 26.29 67.88
N LEU A 116 23.03 26.49 69.10
CA LEU A 116 22.47 25.96 70.35
C LEU A 116 21.64 27.04 71.05
N TYR A 117 20.41 26.69 71.40
CA TYR A 117 19.49 27.51 72.18
C TYR A 117 19.14 26.80 73.48
N GLN A 118 19.59 27.33 74.61
CA GLN A 118 19.46 26.66 75.92
C GLN A 118 18.22 27.07 76.72
N THR A 119 17.54 28.16 76.34
CA THR A 119 16.37 28.66 77.08
C THR A 119 15.27 29.17 76.14
N LYS A 120 14.03 29.25 76.65
CA LYS A 120 12.88 29.81 75.94
C LYS A 120 13.11 31.26 75.55
N GLU A 121 13.71 32.05 76.44
CA GLU A 121 13.97 33.48 76.20
C GLU A 121 14.97 33.70 75.06
N ALA A 122 15.86 32.73 74.80
CA ALA A 122 16.79 32.80 73.67
C ALA A 122 16.12 32.48 72.32
N LEU A 123 14.92 31.87 72.34
CA LEU A 123 14.14 31.46 71.16
C LEU A 123 13.11 32.53 70.76
N VAL A 124 12.48 33.19 71.74
CA VAL A 124 11.38 34.15 71.55
C VAL A 124 11.71 35.36 70.64
N PRO A 125 12.86 36.07 70.80
CA PRO A 125 13.17 37.26 69.99
C PRO A 125 13.56 36.95 68.54
N LYS A 126 13.56 35.67 68.16
CA LYS A 126 14.22 35.17 66.96
C LYS A 126 13.25 34.54 65.95
N GLN A 127 11.93 34.58 66.11
CA GLN A 127 11.03 34.07 65.06
C GLN A 127 10.61 35.17 64.08
N ASP A 128 11.22 35.16 62.89
CA ASP A 128 10.76 35.91 61.69
C ASP A 128 9.82 35.04 60.83
N LEU A 129 9.01 34.17 61.46
CA LEU A 129 8.19 33.17 60.78
C LEU A 129 6.94 33.81 60.16
N ALA A 130 6.62 33.48 58.91
CA ALA A 130 5.42 34.00 58.26
C ALA A 130 4.14 33.63 59.05
N PRO A 131 3.09 34.49 59.07
CA PRO A 131 1.89 34.26 59.88
C PRO A 131 1.20 32.91 59.63
N ASP A 132 1.15 32.47 58.37
CA ASP A 132 0.57 31.17 58.00
C ASP A 132 1.42 29.99 58.52
N SER A 133 2.74 30.06 58.35
CA SER A 133 3.68 29.05 58.87
C SER A 133 3.66 28.99 60.39
N HIS A 134 3.49 30.13 61.07
CA HIS A 134 3.36 30.20 62.52
C HIS A 134 2.08 29.50 63.01
N ARG A 135 0.93 29.73 62.34
CA ARG A 135 -0.32 29.04 62.65
C ARG A 135 -0.20 27.52 62.44
N LEU A 136 0.42 27.09 61.34
CA LEU A 136 0.63 25.67 61.04
C LEU A 136 1.55 25.00 62.06
N LEU A 137 2.58 25.70 62.53
CA LEU A 137 3.49 25.20 63.55
C LEU A 137 2.80 25.07 64.91
N ALA A 138 2.03 26.07 65.33
CA ALA A 138 1.29 26.03 66.60
C ALA A 138 0.26 24.87 66.64
N ASP A 139 -0.44 24.64 65.52
CA ASP A 139 -1.34 23.49 65.35
C ASP A 139 -0.57 22.16 65.41
N ALA A 140 0.56 22.07 64.70
CA ALA A 140 1.39 20.87 64.69
C ALA A 140 2.05 20.56 66.05
N ALA A 141 2.36 21.56 66.86
CA ALA A 141 2.96 21.43 68.19
C ALA A 141 1.92 21.18 69.32
N GLY A 142 0.64 21.00 68.98
CA GLY A 142 -0.40 20.71 69.97
C GLY A 142 -0.73 21.88 70.90
N GLY A 143 -0.54 23.12 70.44
CA GLY A 143 -0.81 24.32 71.22
C GLY A 143 0.32 24.76 72.16
N ILE A 144 1.51 24.16 72.07
CA ILE A 144 2.70 24.64 72.77
C ILE A 144 3.38 25.70 71.90
N ASP A 145 3.47 26.93 72.43
CA ASP A 145 4.03 28.06 71.67
C ASP A 145 5.55 27.96 71.43
N PHE A 146 6.32 27.45 72.41
CA PHE A 146 7.79 27.35 72.30
C PHE A 146 8.41 26.17 73.06
N PRO A 147 9.40 25.47 72.45
CA PRO A 147 10.20 24.46 73.13
C PRO A 147 11.10 25.11 74.20
N HIS A 148 11.54 24.32 75.19
CA HIS A 148 12.46 24.75 76.24
C HIS A 148 13.85 25.09 75.71
N SER A 149 14.32 24.31 74.73
CA SER A 149 15.63 24.46 74.11
C SER A 149 15.60 23.84 72.71
N ALA A 150 16.55 24.21 71.85
CA ALA A 150 16.64 23.69 70.48
C ALA A 150 18.09 23.61 69.98
N LEU A 151 18.36 22.62 69.13
CA LEU A 151 19.59 22.51 68.34
C LEU A 151 19.23 22.60 66.87
N VAL A 152 19.93 23.47 66.14
CA VAL A 152 19.71 23.68 64.71
C VAL A 152 21.03 23.49 63.98
N ALA A 153 21.04 22.69 62.93
CA ALA A 153 22.21 22.44 62.10
C ALA A 153 21.83 22.48 60.61
N PRO A 154 22.60 23.19 59.77
CA PRO A 154 22.47 23.09 58.33
C PRO A 154 23.01 21.75 57.82
N LEU A 155 22.38 21.20 56.79
CA LEU A 155 22.89 20.06 56.04
C LEU A 155 23.84 20.58 54.96
N LEU A 156 25.14 20.51 55.22
CA LEU A 156 26.18 21.11 54.36
C LEU A 156 26.85 20.09 53.45
N THR A 157 26.99 20.46 52.18
CA THR A 157 27.82 19.76 51.19
C THR A 157 28.97 20.67 50.73
N THR A 158 29.84 20.17 49.86
CA THR A 158 30.89 20.98 49.21
C THR A 158 30.31 22.13 48.39
N ASP A 159 29.12 21.95 47.81
CA ASP A 159 28.50 22.91 46.89
C ASP A 159 27.58 23.90 47.61
N GLY A 160 27.27 23.66 48.89
CA GLY A 160 26.47 24.55 49.72
C GLY A 160 25.51 23.82 50.66
N PRO A 161 24.62 24.56 51.35
CA PRO A 161 23.61 23.95 52.19
C PRO A 161 22.51 23.34 51.31
N ILE A 162 22.17 22.06 51.55
CA ILE A 162 21.09 21.35 50.86
C ILE A 162 19.80 21.26 51.68
N GLY A 163 19.85 21.71 52.93
CA GLY A 163 18.74 21.68 53.87
C GLY A 163 19.15 22.09 55.28
N ALA A 164 18.27 21.89 56.24
CA ALA A 164 18.54 22.10 57.65
C ALA A 164 17.76 21.08 58.49
N MET A 165 18.31 20.76 59.65
CA MET A 165 17.66 19.89 60.64
C MET A 165 17.60 20.63 61.97
N ILE A 166 16.50 20.44 62.68
CA ILE A 166 16.27 20.95 64.03
C ILE A 166 15.79 19.82 64.92
N VAL A 167 16.31 19.78 66.16
CA VAL A 167 15.74 18.99 67.24
C VAL A 167 15.39 19.90 68.39
N GLU A 168 14.28 19.61 69.05
CA GLU A 168 13.66 20.44 70.07
C GLU A 168 13.38 19.61 71.31
N ASN A 169 13.33 20.32 72.45
CA ASN A 169 12.96 19.75 73.74
C ASN A 169 11.72 20.46 74.26
N PHE A 170 10.58 19.77 74.29
CA PHE A 170 9.32 20.27 74.84
C PHE A 170 9.04 19.80 76.25
N SER A 171 9.57 18.65 76.66
CA SER A 171 9.07 17.93 77.83
C SER A 171 10.14 17.57 78.86
N THR A 172 11.41 17.53 78.48
CA THR A 172 12.49 16.99 79.33
C THR A 172 13.13 18.08 80.18
N PRO A 173 13.54 17.77 81.44
CA PRO A 173 14.24 18.72 82.31
C PRO A 173 15.73 18.90 81.94
N ARG A 174 16.25 18.13 80.97
CA ARG A 174 17.63 18.24 80.49
C ARG A 174 17.76 19.40 79.50
N VAL A 175 18.86 20.12 79.56
CA VAL A 175 19.16 21.22 78.62
C VAL A 175 20.25 20.77 77.67
N PHE A 176 20.13 21.11 76.38
CA PHE A 176 21.17 20.84 75.40
C PHE A 176 22.50 21.51 75.80
N ASP A 177 23.60 20.79 75.64
CA ASP A 177 24.94 21.28 75.92
C ASP A 177 25.80 21.44 74.64
N PRO A 178 27.00 22.05 74.72
CA PRO A 178 27.89 22.19 73.57
C PRO A 178 28.41 20.86 72.99
N PHE A 179 28.35 19.77 73.75
CA PHE A 179 28.69 18.43 73.26
C PHE A 179 27.54 17.88 72.40
N ASP A 180 26.28 18.04 72.81
CA ASP A 180 25.11 17.68 72.00
C ASP A 180 25.12 18.40 70.65
N LEU A 181 25.52 19.68 70.63
CA LEU A 181 25.68 20.44 69.38
C LEU A 181 26.70 19.77 68.44
N ARG A 182 27.86 19.34 68.96
CA ARG A 182 28.90 18.67 68.16
C ARG A 182 28.44 17.31 67.63
N LEU A 183 27.68 16.56 68.42
CA LEU A 183 27.07 15.30 67.98
C LEU A 183 26.09 15.56 66.83
N PHE A 184 25.22 16.55 67.00
CA PHE A 184 24.22 16.93 66.01
C PHE A 184 24.83 17.44 64.71
N GLU A 185 25.93 18.21 64.80
CA GLU A 185 26.72 18.65 63.64
C GLU A 185 27.31 17.47 62.86
N GLY A 186 27.88 16.48 63.57
CA GLY A 186 28.41 15.27 62.94
C GLY A 186 27.33 14.46 62.22
N LEU A 187 26.13 14.36 62.80
CA LEU A 187 24.97 13.74 62.15
C LEU A 187 24.49 14.54 60.95
N ALA A 188 24.40 15.86 61.07
CA ALA A 188 23.97 16.75 59.97
C ALA A 188 24.93 16.66 58.77
N GLN A 189 26.24 16.56 59.03
CA GLN A 189 27.25 16.36 58.00
C GLN A 189 27.12 14.98 57.33
N GLY A 190 26.99 13.90 58.11
CA GLY A 190 26.79 12.55 57.57
C GLY A 190 25.49 12.40 56.79
N ALA A 191 24.41 13.02 57.28
CA ALA A 191 23.12 13.13 56.62
C ALA A 191 23.22 13.83 55.26
N ALA A 192 23.93 14.97 55.20
CA ALA A 192 24.10 15.71 53.96
C ALA A 192 24.81 14.86 52.88
N ILE A 193 25.87 14.16 53.26
CA ILE A 193 26.62 13.26 52.37
C ILE A 193 25.72 12.11 51.88
N ALA A 194 25.02 11.44 52.80
CA ALA A 194 24.13 10.32 52.47
C ALA A 194 23.02 10.72 51.49
N MET A 195 22.44 11.92 51.67
CA MET A 195 21.39 12.43 50.78
C MET A 195 21.89 12.74 49.38
N VAL A 196 23.08 13.34 49.24
CA VAL A 196 23.70 13.56 47.92
C VAL A 196 23.94 12.23 47.23
N ASN A 197 24.48 11.24 47.94
CA ASN A 197 24.75 9.92 47.38
C ASN A 197 23.47 9.21 46.92
N ALA A 198 22.41 9.24 47.73
CA ALA A 198 21.11 8.68 47.36
C ALA A 198 20.54 9.35 46.10
N ARG A 199 20.62 10.69 46.01
CA ARG A 199 20.17 11.45 44.83
C ARG A 199 20.98 11.12 43.58
N LEU A 200 22.31 11.07 43.69
CA LEU A 200 23.19 10.72 42.57
C LEU A 200 22.88 9.32 42.05
N PHE A 201 22.79 8.33 42.95
CA PHE A 201 22.49 6.95 42.58
C PHE A 201 21.13 6.81 41.89
N ALA A 202 20.09 7.48 42.40
CA ALA A 202 18.78 7.49 41.76
C ALA A 202 18.82 8.09 40.34
N SER A 203 19.57 9.18 40.17
CA SER A 203 19.71 9.86 38.86
C SER A 203 20.47 9.01 37.84
N GLU A 204 21.56 8.35 38.25
CA GLU A 204 22.34 7.45 37.39
C GLU A 204 21.49 6.26 36.94
N ARG A 205 20.75 5.64 37.87
CA ARG A 205 19.89 4.50 37.55
C ARG A 205 18.77 4.89 36.57
N ALA A 206 18.14 6.04 36.77
CA ALA A 206 17.12 6.55 35.86
C ALA A 206 17.69 6.87 34.46
N ALA A 207 18.89 7.46 34.39
CA ALA A 207 19.58 7.72 33.14
C ALA A 207 19.91 6.41 32.40
N ARG A 208 20.41 5.40 33.11
CA ARG A 208 20.77 4.09 32.53
C ARG A 208 19.57 3.38 31.92
N VAL A 209 18.45 3.29 32.64
CA VAL A 209 17.22 2.67 32.12
C VAL A 209 16.71 3.39 30.87
N ARG A 210 16.78 4.72 30.86
CA ARG A 210 16.40 5.53 29.68
C ARG A 210 17.31 5.22 28.48
N LEU A 211 18.62 5.10 28.71
CA LEU A 211 19.62 4.81 27.69
C LEU A 211 19.42 3.41 27.10
N GLU A 212 19.14 2.41 27.94
CA GLU A 212 18.80 1.04 27.52
C GLU A 212 17.53 1.02 26.66
N THR A 213 16.48 1.74 27.07
CA THR A 213 15.23 1.85 26.30
C THR A 213 15.44 2.50 24.93
N VAL A 214 16.20 3.59 24.86
CA VAL A 214 16.51 4.28 23.60
C VAL A 214 17.37 3.41 22.70
N ASN A 215 18.40 2.75 23.24
CA ASN A 215 19.25 1.85 22.45
C ASN A 215 18.46 0.68 21.86
N GLN A 216 17.51 0.12 22.62
CA GLN A 216 16.66 -0.96 22.12
C GLN A 216 15.78 -0.49 20.95
N LEU A 217 15.13 0.68 21.09
CA LEU A 217 14.36 1.29 20.01
C LEU A 217 15.20 1.60 18.76
N VAL A 218 16.41 2.14 18.95
CA VAL A 218 17.33 2.43 17.84
C VAL A 218 17.77 1.15 17.13
N SER A 219 18.04 0.07 17.87
CA SER A 219 18.39 -1.22 17.28
C SER A 219 17.24 -1.79 16.44
N GLU A 220 16.01 -1.72 16.94
CA GLU A 220 14.82 -2.18 16.21
C GLU A 220 14.61 -1.38 14.91
N GLN A 221 14.76 -0.06 14.95
CA GLN A 221 14.68 0.79 13.76
C GLN A 221 15.81 0.49 12.77
N ARG A 222 17.04 0.27 13.26
CA ARG A 222 18.19 -0.07 12.41
C ARG A 222 17.97 -1.39 11.69
N ASP A 223 17.51 -2.42 12.39
CA ASP A 223 17.26 -3.74 11.79
C ASP A 223 16.15 -3.68 10.72
N GLN A 224 15.13 -2.84 10.92
CA GLN A 224 14.10 -2.60 9.89
C GLN A 224 14.65 -1.86 8.67
N LEU A 225 15.47 -0.82 8.87
CA LEU A 225 16.12 -0.09 7.78
C LEU A 225 17.08 -0.99 6.99
N GLU A 226 17.89 -1.81 7.67
CA GLU A 226 18.82 -2.75 7.03
C GLU A 226 18.09 -3.77 6.16
N ARG A 227 16.95 -4.33 6.63
CA ARG A 227 16.12 -5.23 5.79
C ARG A 227 15.56 -4.54 4.56
N ARG A 228 15.10 -3.28 4.69
CA ARG A 228 14.59 -2.51 3.54
C ARG A 228 15.69 -2.23 2.53
N VAL A 229 16.88 -1.83 2.99
CA VAL A 229 18.04 -1.58 2.14
C VAL A 229 18.49 -2.87 1.45
N GLN A 230 18.57 -4.01 2.15
CA GLN A 230 18.95 -5.30 1.56
C GLN A 230 17.99 -5.75 0.45
N VAL A 231 16.68 -5.61 0.64
CA VAL A 231 15.70 -5.91 -0.41
C VAL A 231 15.91 -4.98 -1.61
N GLN A 232 16.15 -3.70 -1.36
CA GLN A 232 16.34 -2.71 -2.42
C GLN A 232 17.66 -2.92 -3.19
N GLU A 233 18.75 -3.27 -2.51
CA GLU A 233 20.05 -3.59 -3.13
C GLU A 233 20.00 -4.90 -3.92
N ALA A 234 19.40 -5.96 -3.35
CA ALA A 234 19.22 -7.24 -4.04
C ALA A 234 18.40 -7.08 -5.32
N LEU A 235 17.40 -6.19 -5.32
CA LEU A 235 16.61 -5.87 -6.51
C LEU A 235 17.30 -4.85 -7.44
N ALA A 236 18.10 -3.91 -6.92
CA ALA A 236 18.88 -2.98 -7.73
C ALA A 236 20.01 -3.67 -8.51
N ASP A 237 20.61 -4.71 -7.94
CA ASP A 237 21.58 -5.57 -8.63
C ASP A 237 20.92 -6.33 -9.80
N ILE A 238 19.62 -6.67 -9.70
CA ILE A 238 18.83 -7.26 -10.80
C ILE A 238 18.66 -6.26 -11.96
N VAL A 239 18.42 -4.98 -11.66
CA VAL A 239 18.30 -3.92 -12.69
C VAL A 239 19.63 -3.67 -13.40
N ARG A 240 20.73 -3.65 -12.63
CA ARG A 240 22.05 -3.25 -13.11
C ARG A 240 22.65 -4.24 -14.12
N GLU A 241 22.16 -5.48 -14.13
CA GLU A 241 22.58 -6.54 -15.04
C GLU A 241 21.82 -6.57 -16.37
N GLY A 242 20.83 -5.69 -16.60
CA GLY A 242 20.07 -5.65 -17.86
C GLY A 242 19.22 -6.91 -18.10
N LEU A 243 18.59 -7.42 -17.04
CA LEU A 243 17.82 -8.65 -17.10
C LEU A 243 16.48 -8.44 -17.80
N SER A 244 16.14 -9.35 -18.72
CA SER A 244 14.83 -9.42 -19.36
C SER A 244 13.73 -9.72 -18.34
N ALA A 245 12.47 -9.45 -18.72
CA ALA A 245 11.29 -9.73 -17.92
C ALA A 245 11.26 -11.16 -17.37
N ASP A 246 11.73 -12.13 -18.16
CA ASP A 246 11.84 -13.54 -17.77
C ASP A 246 12.75 -13.74 -16.55
N ALA A 247 13.92 -13.08 -16.55
CA ALA A 247 14.87 -13.20 -15.47
C ALA A 247 14.40 -12.48 -14.20
N LEU A 248 13.71 -11.35 -14.35
CA LEU A 248 13.05 -10.66 -13.23
C LEU A 248 12.01 -11.57 -12.57
N VAL A 249 11.09 -12.12 -13.36
CA VAL A 249 10.03 -13.02 -12.86
C VAL A 249 10.62 -14.28 -12.23
N THR A 250 11.66 -14.86 -12.83
CA THR A 250 12.33 -16.05 -12.29
C THR A 250 13.01 -15.77 -10.94
N ARG A 251 13.74 -14.66 -10.82
CA ARG A 251 14.41 -14.30 -9.56
C ARG A 251 13.41 -13.94 -8.47
N LEU A 252 12.36 -13.20 -8.81
CA LEU A 252 11.31 -12.84 -7.86
C LEU A 252 10.54 -14.07 -7.36
N ALA A 253 10.22 -15.02 -8.25
CA ALA A 253 9.60 -16.28 -7.85
C ALA A 253 10.45 -17.06 -6.84
N ARG A 254 11.78 -17.09 -7.04
CA ARG A 254 12.72 -17.73 -6.10
C ARG A 254 12.80 -16.98 -4.77
N LEU A 255 12.81 -15.65 -4.79
CA LEU A 255 12.90 -14.81 -3.59
C LEU A 255 11.64 -14.91 -2.73
N CYS A 256 10.46 -14.90 -3.35
CA CYS A 256 9.18 -14.96 -2.65
C CYS A 256 8.69 -16.39 -2.38
N GLY A 257 9.31 -17.42 -3.00
CA GLY A 257 8.81 -18.80 -2.94
C GLY A 257 7.40 -18.95 -3.51
N ALA A 258 7.05 -18.14 -4.51
CA ALA A 258 5.70 -17.97 -5.05
C ALA A 258 5.70 -18.09 -6.58
N GLY A 259 4.54 -18.43 -7.16
CA GLY A 259 4.37 -18.35 -8.61
C GLY A 259 4.25 -16.89 -9.04
N VAL A 260 5.09 -16.41 -9.94
CA VAL A 260 5.11 -15.01 -10.39
C VAL A 260 4.71 -14.92 -11.86
N PHE A 261 3.85 -13.97 -12.19
CA PHE A 261 3.33 -13.71 -13.53
C PHE A 261 3.47 -12.24 -13.84
N LEU A 262 3.90 -11.92 -15.04
CA LEU A 262 3.96 -10.55 -15.54
C LEU A 262 3.04 -10.48 -16.76
N CYS A 263 2.08 -9.56 -16.70
CA CYS A 263 1.07 -9.36 -17.74
C CYS A 263 1.02 -7.91 -18.21
N ASP A 264 0.51 -7.70 -19.43
CA ASP A 264 0.29 -6.36 -19.98
C ASP A 264 -1.01 -5.73 -19.45
N SER A 265 -1.30 -4.50 -19.91
CA SER A 265 -2.53 -3.76 -19.56
C SER A 265 -3.83 -4.43 -20.03
N LEU A 266 -3.76 -5.52 -20.79
CA LEU A 266 -4.90 -6.34 -21.21
C LEU A 266 -4.92 -7.68 -20.45
N HIS A 267 -4.11 -7.81 -19.41
CA HIS A 267 -3.94 -9.00 -18.59
C HIS A 267 -3.41 -10.22 -19.36
N ALA A 268 -2.82 -10.02 -20.53
CA ALA A 268 -2.18 -11.07 -21.30
C ALA A 268 -0.83 -11.40 -20.67
N ILE A 269 -0.59 -12.67 -20.37
CA ILE A 269 0.66 -13.11 -19.75
C ILE A 269 1.78 -12.94 -20.77
N ARG A 270 2.82 -12.20 -20.36
CA ARG A 270 4.05 -12.01 -21.14
C ARG A 270 5.09 -13.03 -20.72
N THR A 271 5.22 -13.27 -19.43
CA THR A 271 6.10 -14.28 -18.85
C THR A 271 5.60 -14.73 -17.49
N ALA A 272 6.01 -15.94 -17.09
CA ALA A 272 5.52 -16.61 -15.90
C ALA A 272 6.56 -17.60 -15.35
N GLN A 273 6.65 -17.68 -14.03
CA GLN A 273 7.43 -18.69 -13.32
C GLN A 273 6.60 -19.26 -12.15
N PRO A 274 6.26 -20.56 -12.13
CA PRO A 274 6.55 -21.55 -13.18
C PRO A 274 5.84 -21.19 -14.50
N SER A 275 6.40 -21.66 -15.62
CA SER A 275 5.81 -21.48 -16.95
C SER A 275 4.39 -22.03 -17.00
N THR A 276 3.49 -21.32 -17.69
CA THR A 276 2.08 -21.71 -17.86
C THR A 276 1.65 -21.57 -19.31
N ASP A 277 0.74 -22.43 -19.76
CA ASP A 277 0.09 -22.33 -21.07
C ASP A 277 -1.08 -21.33 -21.08
N ALA A 278 -1.45 -20.80 -19.91
CA ALA A 278 -2.48 -19.80 -19.78
C ALA A 278 -2.09 -18.52 -20.55
N LEU A 279 -3.02 -18.01 -21.36
CA LEU A 279 -2.82 -16.79 -22.15
C LEU A 279 -3.07 -15.52 -21.32
N THR A 280 -3.90 -15.62 -20.29
CA THR A 280 -4.28 -14.50 -19.41
C THR A 280 -4.21 -14.96 -17.96
N ILE A 281 -4.07 -14.00 -17.04
CA ILE A 281 -4.01 -14.30 -15.60
C ILE A 281 -5.28 -15.00 -15.09
N ARG A 282 -6.45 -14.74 -15.71
CA ARG A 282 -7.70 -15.45 -15.41
C ARG A 282 -7.66 -16.92 -15.83
N GLY A 283 -6.91 -17.27 -16.87
CA GLY A 283 -6.75 -18.65 -17.31
C GLY A 283 -5.87 -19.50 -16.38
N ILE A 284 -5.22 -18.89 -15.39
CA ILE A 284 -4.47 -19.62 -14.35
C ILE A 284 -5.44 -20.18 -13.30
N ASP A 285 -6.50 -19.43 -12.98
CA ASP A 285 -7.54 -19.81 -12.04
C ASP A 285 -8.91 -19.34 -12.57
N GLU A 286 -9.57 -20.22 -13.30
CA GLU A 286 -10.89 -19.94 -13.90
C GLU A 286 -12.00 -19.84 -12.83
N GLU A 287 -11.85 -20.52 -11.69
CA GLU A 287 -12.85 -20.52 -10.60
C GLU A 287 -12.93 -19.15 -9.92
N HIS A 288 -11.78 -18.51 -9.69
CA HIS A 288 -11.68 -17.23 -8.98
C HIS A 288 -11.46 -16.03 -9.90
N GLY A 289 -11.79 -16.15 -11.20
CA GLY A 289 -11.56 -15.10 -12.19
C GLY A 289 -12.15 -13.72 -11.83
N ASP A 290 -13.28 -13.68 -11.13
CA ASP A 290 -13.92 -12.44 -10.67
C ASP A 290 -13.12 -11.73 -9.56
N ALA A 291 -12.56 -12.48 -8.62
CA ALA A 291 -11.72 -11.94 -7.55
C ALA A 291 -10.42 -11.36 -8.13
N ILE A 292 -9.79 -12.07 -9.07
CA ILE A 292 -8.60 -11.59 -9.79
C ILE A 292 -8.91 -10.29 -10.54
N SER A 293 -10.08 -10.22 -11.19
CA SER A 293 -10.51 -9.03 -11.94
C SER A 293 -10.73 -7.82 -11.05
N THR A 294 -11.31 -8.05 -9.87
CA THR A 294 -11.55 -7.00 -8.88
C THR A 294 -10.22 -6.43 -8.40
N ALA A 295 -9.27 -7.30 -8.03
CA ALA A 295 -7.95 -6.87 -7.57
C ALA A 295 -7.15 -6.13 -8.66
N LEU A 296 -7.23 -6.55 -9.92
CA LEU A 296 -6.60 -5.83 -11.04
C LEU A 296 -7.19 -4.43 -11.23
N ALA A 297 -8.52 -4.31 -11.21
CA ALA A 297 -9.21 -3.03 -11.35
C ALA A 297 -8.90 -2.08 -10.17
N GLU A 298 -8.87 -2.60 -8.94
CA GLU A 298 -8.48 -1.83 -7.76
C GLU A 298 -7.01 -1.43 -7.79
N ALA A 299 -6.10 -2.32 -8.24
CA ALA A 299 -4.68 -2.01 -8.37
C ALA A 299 -4.45 -0.92 -9.42
N GLU A 300 -5.20 -0.95 -10.53
CA GLU A 300 -5.17 0.10 -11.56
C GLU A 300 -5.68 1.43 -11.01
N ALA A 301 -6.85 1.43 -10.35
CA ALA A 301 -7.50 2.64 -9.83
C ALA A 301 -6.69 3.32 -8.72
N THR A 302 -6.14 2.52 -7.80
CA THR A 302 -5.38 3.03 -6.64
C THR A 302 -3.89 3.25 -6.94
N ARG A 303 -3.39 2.68 -8.06
CA ARG A 303 -1.95 2.62 -8.40
C ARG A 303 -1.11 2.02 -7.25
N SER A 304 -1.69 1.07 -6.52
CA SER A 304 -1.06 0.42 -5.37
C SER A 304 -1.28 -1.10 -5.39
N PRO A 305 -0.41 -1.89 -4.74
CA PRO A 305 -0.57 -3.35 -4.73
C PRO A 305 -1.86 -3.78 -4.02
N GLN A 306 -2.58 -4.72 -4.64
CA GLN A 306 -3.83 -5.29 -4.10
C GLN A 306 -3.70 -6.79 -3.85
N ARG A 307 -4.56 -7.32 -2.98
CA ARG A 307 -4.58 -8.74 -2.60
C ARG A 307 -5.92 -9.35 -2.99
N ALA A 308 -5.89 -10.54 -3.60
CA ALA A 308 -7.07 -11.36 -3.85
C ALA A 308 -6.89 -12.73 -3.17
N GLU A 309 -7.92 -13.19 -2.46
CA GLU A 309 -7.96 -14.53 -1.90
C GLU A 309 -8.51 -15.52 -2.94
N LEU A 310 -7.79 -16.61 -3.19
CA LEU A 310 -8.10 -17.63 -4.21
C LEU A 310 -8.31 -19.02 -3.55
N GLY A 311 -9.21 -19.08 -2.57
CA GLY A 311 -9.55 -20.31 -1.85
C GLY A 311 -8.45 -20.85 -0.93
N LYS A 312 -7.37 -21.42 -1.49
CA LYS A 312 -6.19 -21.95 -0.77
C LYS A 312 -4.91 -21.14 -0.97
N GLY A 313 -4.97 -20.06 -1.76
CA GLY A 313 -3.84 -19.19 -2.04
C GLY A 313 -4.19 -17.73 -1.94
N VAL A 314 -3.18 -16.87 -1.96
CA VAL A 314 -3.33 -15.42 -2.00
C VAL A 314 -2.56 -14.90 -3.21
N LEU A 315 -3.24 -14.12 -4.06
CA LEU A 315 -2.64 -13.42 -5.18
C LEU A 315 -2.35 -11.98 -4.78
N LEU A 316 -1.08 -11.58 -4.84
CA LEU A 316 -0.68 -10.18 -4.75
C LEU A 316 -0.53 -9.62 -6.16
N VAL A 317 -1.17 -8.50 -6.44
CA VAL A 317 -1.17 -7.82 -7.74
C VAL A 317 -0.54 -6.45 -7.58
N ALA A 318 0.62 -6.20 -8.19
CA ALA A 318 1.26 -4.88 -8.20
C ALA A 318 1.17 -4.24 -9.60
N PRO A 319 0.70 -2.99 -9.70
CA PRO A 319 0.63 -2.29 -10.98
C PRO A 319 2.03 -1.87 -11.46
N ILE A 320 2.28 -1.96 -12.76
CA ILE A 320 3.52 -1.50 -13.42
C ILE A 320 3.29 -0.05 -13.91
N PRO A 321 3.88 0.96 -13.25
CA PRO A 321 3.56 2.36 -13.54
C PRO A 321 4.24 2.86 -14.83
N GLY A 322 3.48 3.49 -15.73
CA GLY A 322 3.98 4.11 -16.97
C GLY A 322 3.81 5.64 -17.00
N GLY A 323 4.12 6.32 -15.91
CA GLY A 323 3.81 7.75 -15.75
C GLY A 323 2.33 7.96 -15.43
N SER A 324 1.51 8.32 -16.43
CA SER A 324 0.06 8.56 -16.25
C SER A 324 -0.79 7.30 -16.42
N GLU A 325 -0.31 6.28 -17.12
CA GLU A 325 -1.02 5.01 -17.35
C GLU A 325 -0.40 3.85 -16.57
N ILE A 326 -1.08 2.70 -16.53
CA ILE A 326 -0.54 1.43 -16.05
C ILE A 326 -0.18 0.58 -17.27
N LEU A 327 1.08 0.12 -17.34
CA LEU A 327 1.61 -0.63 -18.50
C LEU A 327 1.26 -2.12 -18.43
N GLY A 328 0.93 -2.61 -17.23
CA GLY A 328 0.64 -4.00 -16.95
C GLY A 328 0.66 -4.27 -15.45
N PHE A 329 0.73 -5.54 -15.08
CA PHE A 329 0.74 -5.96 -13.69
C PHE A 329 1.78 -7.05 -13.46
N LEU A 330 2.39 -7.01 -12.27
CA LEU A 330 3.24 -8.06 -11.76
C LEU A 330 2.50 -8.74 -10.61
N CYS A 331 2.26 -10.03 -10.75
CA CYS A 331 1.40 -10.79 -9.87
C CYS A 331 2.17 -11.94 -9.23
N ALA A 332 2.02 -12.13 -7.92
CA ALA A 332 2.66 -13.20 -7.17
C ALA A 332 1.61 -14.03 -6.42
N LEU A 333 1.55 -15.32 -6.72
CA LEU A 333 0.63 -16.31 -6.18
C LEU A 333 1.31 -17.14 -5.09
N PHE A 334 0.89 -16.91 -3.85
CA PHE A 334 1.39 -17.59 -2.67
C PHE A 334 0.47 -18.76 -2.28
N ALA A 335 1.05 -19.90 -1.93
CA ALA A 335 0.32 -21.05 -1.41
C ALA A 335 0.17 -20.94 0.12
N SER A 336 -1.07 -21.06 0.65
CA SER A 336 -1.51 -21.16 2.06
C SER A 336 -0.97 -20.14 3.10
N SER A 337 0.33 -19.84 3.09
CA SER A 337 0.99 -18.77 3.84
C SER A 337 0.88 -17.49 3.01
N GLY A 338 0.03 -16.56 3.45
CA GLY A 338 -0.16 -15.29 2.75
C GLY A 338 1.13 -14.44 2.69
N PRO A 339 1.20 -13.44 1.79
CA PRO A 339 2.37 -12.56 1.67
C PRO A 339 2.56 -11.70 2.92
N ASP A 340 3.81 -11.62 3.42
CA ASP A 340 4.22 -10.69 4.45
C ASP A 340 4.53 -9.29 3.86
N GLU A 341 4.96 -8.35 4.71
CA GLU A 341 5.32 -7.00 4.25
C GLU A 341 6.56 -7.00 3.33
N VAL A 342 7.47 -7.96 3.52
CA VAL A 342 8.70 -8.09 2.72
C VAL A 342 8.35 -8.54 1.29
N HIS A 343 7.47 -9.53 1.16
CA HIS A 343 6.93 -9.98 -0.12
C HIS A 343 6.21 -8.83 -0.86
N ALA A 344 5.38 -8.06 -0.15
CA ALA A 344 4.69 -6.92 -0.76
C ALA A 344 5.66 -5.85 -1.26
N ALA A 345 6.68 -5.52 -0.48
CA ALA A 345 7.72 -4.57 -0.88
C ALA A 345 8.56 -5.07 -2.06
N ALA A 346 8.89 -6.37 -2.10
CA ALA A 346 9.67 -6.97 -3.18
C ALA A 346 8.90 -6.96 -4.50
N VAL A 347 7.64 -7.37 -4.50
CA VAL A 347 6.78 -7.37 -5.71
C VAL A 347 6.53 -5.95 -6.20
N SER A 348 6.26 -4.99 -5.31
CA SER A 348 6.10 -3.58 -5.68
C SER A 348 7.38 -2.99 -6.30
N SER A 349 8.54 -3.27 -5.71
CA SER A 349 9.83 -2.81 -6.24
C SER A 349 10.13 -3.45 -7.61
N ALA A 350 9.88 -4.74 -7.76
CA ALA A 350 10.01 -5.43 -9.04
C ALA A 350 9.07 -4.88 -10.12
N ALA A 351 7.86 -4.45 -9.77
CA ALA A 351 6.94 -3.80 -10.72
C ALA A 351 7.50 -2.47 -11.25
N HIS A 352 8.19 -1.69 -10.41
CA HIS A 352 8.87 -0.46 -10.86
C HIS A 352 10.07 -0.76 -11.76
N ILE A 353 10.78 -1.85 -11.51
CA ILE A 353 11.87 -2.31 -12.38
C ILE A 353 11.32 -2.70 -13.74
N ALA A 354 10.27 -3.53 -13.75
CA ALA A 354 9.58 -3.95 -14.97
C ALA A 354 9.06 -2.76 -15.79
N ALA A 355 8.69 -1.64 -15.13
CA ALA A 355 8.24 -0.45 -15.83
C ALA A 355 9.28 0.10 -16.80
N THR A 356 10.57 0.07 -16.44
CA THR A 356 11.64 0.59 -17.32
C THR A 356 11.74 -0.25 -18.59
N GLU A 357 11.72 -1.58 -18.45
CA GLU A 357 11.72 -2.50 -19.59
C GLU A 357 10.45 -2.34 -20.45
N PHE A 358 9.26 -2.21 -19.82
CA PHE A 358 8.02 -2.00 -20.56
C PHE A 358 8.01 -0.68 -21.35
N VAL A 359 8.57 0.39 -20.79
CA VAL A 359 8.71 1.67 -21.50
C VAL A 359 9.62 1.52 -22.70
N GLU A 360 10.78 0.85 -22.55
CA GLU A 360 11.68 0.58 -23.67
C GLU A 360 11.03 -0.30 -24.74
N GLN A 361 10.42 -1.43 -24.35
CA GLN A 361 9.73 -2.33 -25.27
C GLN A 361 8.57 -1.62 -25.99
N ARG A 362 7.83 -0.76 -25.29
CA ARG A 362 6.74 0.03 -25.88
C ARG A 362 7.28 1.06 -26.86
N ALA A 363 8.35 1.77 -26.52
CA ALA A 363 8.99 2.71 -27.44
C ALA A 363 9.48 2.02 -28.72
N HIS A 364 10.07 0.82 -28.60
CA HIS A 364 10.44 0.00 -29.75
C HIS A 364 9.23 -0.43 -30.58
N ALA A 365 8.16 -0.90 -29.94
CA ALA A 365 6.94 -1.30 -30.63
C ALA A 365 6.28 -0.12 -31.35
N GLU A 366 6.18 1.05 -30.70
CA GLU A 366 5.63 2.28 -31.29
C GLU A 366 6.50 2.80 -32.44
N GLY A 367 7.83 2.73 -32.29
CA GLY A 367 8.78 3.05 -33.36
C GLY A 367 8.57 2.17 -34.60
N ARG A 368 8.36 0.86 -34.40
CA ARG A 368 8.06 -0.08 -35.50
C ARG A 368 6.70 0.21 -36.14
N ILE A 369 5.66 0.46 -35.35
CA ILE A 369 4.32 0.82 -35.88
C ILE A 369 4.40 2.09 -36.73
N ARG A 370 5.23 3.07 -36.32
CA ARG A 370 5.45 4.31 -37.07
C ARG A 370 6.21 4.05 -38.38
N ALA A 371 7.27 3.25 -38.37
CA ALA A 371 7.98 2.87 -39.59
C ALA A 371 7.09 2.09 -40.58
N ASP A 372 6.23 1.21 -40.06
CA ASP A 372 5.23 0.48 -40.86
C ASP A 372 4.16 1.43 -41.40
N ALA A 373 3.79 2.49 -40.67
CA ALA A 373 2.88 3.53 -41.15
C ALA A 373 3.47 4.30 -42.33
N ASP A 374 4.76 4.70 -42.24
CA ASP A 374 5.47 5.37 -43.33
C ASP A 374 5.55 4.47 -44.57
N THR A 375 5.79 3.17 -44.37
CA THR A 375 5.81 2.16 -45.45
C THR A 375 4.43 2.01 -46.10
N LEU A 376 3.36 1.97 -45.30
CA LEU A 376 2.00 1.93 -45.80
C LEU A 376 1.63 3.20 -46.58
N ASP A 377 2.07 4.38 -46.14
CA ASP A 377 1.86 5.64 -46.85
C ASP A 377 2.53 5.66 -48.23
N LEU A 378 3.74 5.09 -48.35
CA LEU A 378 4.39 4.91 -49.65
C LEU A 378 3.56 4.01 -50.57
N LEU A 379 3.07 2.87 -50.06
CA LEU A 379 2.25 1.94 -50.83
C LEU A 379 0.95 2.61 -51.31
N ILE A 380 0.27 3.37 -50.45
CA ILE A 380 -0.95 4.13 -50.80
C ILE A 380 -0.67 5.19 -51.88
N GLN A 381 0.52 5.81 -51.86
CA GLN A 381 0.96 6.75 -52.92
C GLN A 381 1.37 6.04 -54.22
N GLY A 382 1.22 4.72 -54.31
CA GLY A 382 1.57 3.92 -55.47
C GLY A 382 3.06 3.59 -55.58
N ARG A 383 3.83 3.72 -54.49
CA ARG A 383 5.28 3.46 -54.44
C ARG A 383 5.55 2.24 -53.57
N ALA A 384 6.23 1.23 -54.13
CA ALA A 384 6.69 0.08 -53.37
C ALA A 384 8.10 0.32 -52.79
N PRO A 385 8.39 -0.12 -51.56
CA PRO A 385 9.76 -0.26 -51.08
C PRO A 385 10.59 -1.13 -52.03
N ALA A 386 11.89 -0.84 -52.18
CA ALA A 386 12.77 -1.55 -53.12
C ALA A 386 12.86 -3.08 -52.88
N MET A 387 12.52 -3.54 -51.68
CA MET A 387 12.53 -4.96 -51.28
C MET A 387 11.14 -5.63 -51.41
N ALA A 388 10.08 -4.90 -51.73
CA ALA A 388 8.72 -5.41 -51.81
C ALA A 388 8.36 -5.76 -53.26
N GLY A 389 8.31 -7.05 -53.59
CA GLY A 389 7.87 -7.52 -54.90
C GLY A 389 6.34 -7.51 -55.03
N ALA A 390 5.80 -7.23 -56.22
CA ALA A 390 4.40 -7.55 -56.52
C ALA A 390 4.24 -9.06 -56.74
N PRO A 391 3.04 -9.65 -56.52
CA PRO A 391 1.79 -9.00 -56.09
C PRO A 391 1.72 -8.71 -54.58
N PHE A 392 0.72 -7.92 -54.21
CA PHE A 392 0.40 -7.60 -52.82
C PHE A 392 -0.99 -8.10 -52.42
N LEU A 393 -1.19 -8.23 -51.11
CA LEU A 393 -2.50 -8.35 -50.47
C LEU A 393 -2.57 -7.37 -49.30
N LEU A 394 -3.79 -6.95 -48.98
CA LEU A 394 -4.08 -6.01 -47.92
C LEU A 394 -5.19 -6.58 -47.04
N SER A 395 -5.07 -6.42 -45.72
CA SER A 395 -6.15 -6.71 -44.79
C SER A 395 -6.39 -5.56 -43.83
N ILE A 396 -7.66 -5.37 -43.49
CA ILE A 396 -8.13 -4.40 -42.50
C ILE A 396 -8.80 -5.16 -41.35
N GLY A 397 -8.17 -5.10 -40.19
CA GLY A 397 -8.69 -5.60 -38.92
C GLY A 397 -9.43 -4.52 -38.13
N ARG A 398 -10.48 -4.94 -37.41
CA ARG A 398 -11.25 -4.13 -36.48
C ARG A 398 -11.53 -4.89 -35.21
N VAL A 399 -11.78 -4.12 -34.16
CA VAL A 399 -12.22 -4.63 -32.87
C VAL A 399 -13.65 -4.17 -32.61
N HIS A 400 -14.46 -5.05 -32.05
CA HIS A 400 -15.78 -4.73 -31.51
C HIS A 400 -16.02 -5.48 -30.20
N HIS A 401 -16.95 -4.95 -29.41
CA HIS A 401 -17.36 -5.56 -28.14
C HIS A 401 -18.85 -5.90 -28.18
N ALA A 402 -19.25 -6.94 -27.45
CA ALA A 402 -20.63 -7.43 -27.41
C ALA A 402 -21.63 -6.39 -26.88
N ARG A 403 -21.16 -5.46 -26.04
CA ARG A 403 -21.92 -4.30 -25.56
C ARG A 403 -21.62 -3.08 -26.45
N ALA A 404 -22.68 -2.43 -26.94
CA ALA A 404 -22.58 -1.33 -27.90
C ALA A 404 -21.99 -0.02 -27.33
N ASP A 405 -21.95 0.11 -26.00
CA ASP A 405 -21.44 1.26 -25.25
C ASP A 405 -19.97 1.13 -24.85
N ALA A 406 -19.35 -0.02 -25.09
CA ALA A 406 -17.94 -0.23 -24.75
C ALA A 406 -17.03 0.61 -25.67
N VAL A 407 -16.16 1.40 -25.05
CA VAL A 407 -15.19 2.25 -25.76
C VAL A 407 -14.06 1.36 -26.28
N VAL A 408 -13.90 1.33 -27.61
CA VAL A 408 -12.71 0.78 -28.26
C VAL A 408 -11.63 1.85 -28.23
N ASP A 409 -10.62 1.67 -27.41
CA ASP A 409 -9.45 2.53 -27.33
C ASP A 409 -8.22 1.86 -27.97
N HIS A 410 -7.15 2.64 -28.18
CA HIS A 410 -5.97 2.19 -28.91
C HIS A 410 -5.29 0.94 -28.33
N ARG A 411 -5.47 0.62 -27.04
CA ARG A 411 -4.93 -0.62 -26.44
C ARG A 411 -5.49 -1.87 -27.12
N TRP A 412 -6.78 -1.90 -27.48
CA TRP A 412 -7.38 -3.06 -28.13
C TRP A 412 -6.94 -3.21 -29.58
N LEU A 413 -6.80 -2.10 -30.30
CA LEU A 413 -6.24 -2.12 -31.66
C LEU A 413 -4.78 -2.61 -31.65
N ARG A 414 -3.98 -2.20 -30.65
CA ARG A 414 -2.62 -2.71 -30.45
C ARG A 414 -2.59 -4.19 -30.12
N ALA A 415 -3.53 -4.68 -29.30
CA ALA A 415 -3.66 -6.11 -29.03
C ALA A 415 -3.97 -6.89 -30.31
N LEU A 416 -4.93 -6.41 -31.11
CA LEU A 416 -5.28 -7.05 -32.37
C LEU A 416 -4.09 -7.06 -33.33
N LEU A 417 -3.38 -5.94 -33.46
CA LEU A 417 -2.14 -5.86 -34.24
C LEU A 417 -1.09 -6.86 -33.74
N THR A 418 -0.92 -6.99 -32.42
CA THR A 418 0.03 -7.93 -31.82
C THR A 418 -0.36 -9.39 -32.10
N CYS A 419 -1.66 -9.72 -32.00
CA CYS A 419 -2.17 -11.04 -32.37
C CYS A 419 -1.89 -11.35 -33.84
N ALA A 420 -2.14 -10.40 -34.75
CA ALA A 420 -1.86 -10.56 -36.17
C ALA A 420 -0.35 -10.69 -36.46
N GLN A 421 0.49 -9.81 -35.93
CA GLN A 421 1.94 -9.85 -36.12
C GLN A 421 2.56 -11.17 -35.64
N ARG A 422 2.04 -11.76 -34.55
CA ARG A 422 2.46 -13.09 -34.10
C ARG A 422 2.12 -14.17 -35.11
N GLU A 423 0.92 -14.12 -35.70
CA GLU A 423 0.53 -15.10 -36.71
C GLU A 423 1.33 -14.95 -38.01
N PHE A 424 1.85 -13.76 -38.36
CA PHE A 424 2.53 -13.48 -39.64
C PHE A 424 3.98 -12.98 -39.50
N SER A 425 4.70 -13.47 -38.47
CA SER A 425 6.05 -13.02 -38.16
C SER A 425 7.00 -13.13 -39.36
N GLY A 426 7.54 -11.99 -39.82
CA GLY A 426 8.51 -11.91 -40.93
C GLY A 426 7.91 -11.94 -42.35
N GLU A 427 6.58 -12.05 -42.50
CA GLU A 427 5.91 -12.10 -43.82
C GLU A 427 5.24 -10.78 -44.23
N LEU A 428 4.98 -9.90 -43.27
CA LEU A 428 4.32 -8.61 -43.49
C LEU A 428 5.34 -7.56 -43.97
N VAL A 429 4.96 -6.80 -44.99
CA VAL A 429 5.72 -5.61 -45.44
C VAL A 429 5.37 -4.39 -44.59
N ALA A 430 4.13 -4.30 -44.11
CA ALA A 430 3.70 -3.28 -43.17
C ALA A 430 2.56 -3.78 -42.30
N ALA A 431 2.59 -3.44 -41.01
CA ALA A 431 1.55 -3.77 -40.04
C ALA A 431 1.36 -2.62 -39.04
N THR A 432 0.32 -1.81 -39.24
CA THR A 432 0.13 -0.56 -38.48
C THR A 432 -1.31 -0.35 -38.03
N ILE A 433 -1.56 0.72 -37.28
CA ILE A 433 -2.90 1.17 -36.88
C ILE A 433 -3.18 2.48 -37.60
N ARG A 434 -4.30 2.57 -38.33
CA ARG A 434 -4.71 3.76 -39.07
C ARG A 434 -6.23 3.90 -39.08
N ASP A 435 -6.73 5.10 -38.79
CA ASP A 435 -8.16 5.46 -38.83
C ASP A 435 -9.07 4.52 -38.02
N GLU A 436 -8.62 4.04 -36.85
CA GLU A 436 -9.30 3.03 -36.01
C GLU A 436 -9.30 1.59 -36.56
N HIS A 437 -8.40 1.29 -37.50
CA HIS A 437 -8.23 -0.04 -38.06
C HIS A 437 -6.79 -0.54 -37.92
N VAL A 438 -6.64 -1.86 -37.78
CA VAL A 438 -5.36 -2.55 -37.96
C VAL A 438 -5.18 -2.80 -39.45
N VAL A 439 -4.09 -2.33 -40.06
CA VAL A 439 -3.82 -2.51 -41.49
C VAL A 439 -2.60 -3.42 -41.65
N LEU A 440 -2.77 -4.50 -42.40
CA LEU A 440 -1.76 -5.52 -42.68
C LEU A 440 -1.52 -5.59 -44.17
N ALA A 441 -0.26 -5.55 -44.61
CA ALA A 441 0.12 -5.63 -46.02
C ALA A 441 1.17 -6.73 -46.23
N TRP A 442 0.94 -7.56 -47.25
CA TRP A 442 1.86 -8.60 -47.72
C TRP A 442 2.36 -8.26 -49.12
N ALA A 443 3.56 -8.70 -49.46
CA ALA A 443 4.17 -8.54 -50.78
C ALA A 443 4.85 -9.84 -51.22
N GLY A 444 5.17 -9.95 -52.51
CA GLY A 444 5.91 -11.06 -53.08
C GLY A 444 5.15 -12.39 -52.99
N ILE A 445 3.83 -12.33 -53.10
CA ILE A 445 2.95 -13.49 -52.91
C ILE A 445 2.97 -14.33 -54.21
N GLU A 446 4.06 -15.06 -54.42
CA GLU A 446 4.25 -15.98 -55.53
C GLU A 446 4.07 -17.44 -55.08
N GLY A 447 3.29 -18.23 -55.84
CA GLY A 447 3.25 -19.69 -55.73
C GLY A 447 2.15 -20.29 -54.83
N ASP A 448 0.98 -20.52 -55.42
CA ASP A 448 0.11 -21.71 -55.30
C ASP A 448 -1.24 -21.34 -55.94
N SER A 449 -1.45 -21.77 -57.19
CA SER A 449 -2.75 -21.75 -57.91
C SER A 449 -3.73 -20.64 -57.50
N ALA A 450 -3.49 -19.37 -57.87
CA ALA A 450 -4.38 -18.18 -57.79
C ALA A 450 -5.17 -17.87 -56.48
N GLY A 451 -5.25 -18.78 -55.50
CA GLY A 451 -6.04 -18.69 -54.28
C GLY A 451 -5.46 -19.49 -53.11
N GLY A 452 -4.33 -20.19 -53.28
CA GLY A 452 -3.67 -20.92 -52.19
C GLY A 452 -3.08 -20.00 -51.11
N ALA A 453 -2.52 -18.85 -51.52
CA ALA A 453 -1.98 -17.86 -50.59
C ALA A 453 -3.09 -17.08 -49.85
N GLU A 454 -4.16 -16.69 -50.55
CA GLU A 454 -5.33 -16.02 -49.96
C GLU A 454 -5.96 -16.90 -48.87
N SER A 455 -6.26 -18.16 -49.19
CA SER A 455 -6.87 -19.10 -48.23
C SER A 455 -5.98 -19.36 -46.99
N ARG A 456 -4.65 -19.38 -47.17
CA ARG A 456 -3.69 -19.51 -46.07
C ARG A 456 -3.70 -18.29 -45.15
N ILE A 457 -3.75 -17.08 -45.73
CA ILE A 457 -3.83 -15.83 -44.99
C ILE A 457 -5.17 -15.75 -44.25
N GLU A 458 -6.28 -16.06 -44.91
CA GLU A 458 -7.61 -16.09 -44.28
C GLU A 458 -7.64 -17.00 -43.04
N LYS A 459 -7.12 -18.22 -43.15
CA LYS A 459 -7.06 -19.17 -42.03
C LYS A 459 -6.28 -18.60 -40.84
N ARG A 460 -5.14 -17.95 -41.09
CA ARG A 460 -4.30 -17.35 -40.05
C ARG A 460 -4.91 -16.08 -39.46
N LEU A 461 -5.60 -15.26 -40.27
CA LEU A 461 -6.38 -14.12 -39.76
C LEU A 461 -7.50 -14.60 -38.83
N ARG A 462 -8.12 -15.74 -39.13
CA ARG A 462 -9.11 -16.38 -38.26
C ARG A 462 -8.49 -16.77 -36.92
N THR A 463 -7.30 -17.38 -36.95
CA THR A 463 -6.54 -17.71 -35.73
C THR A 463 -6.16 -16.47 -34.93
N ALA A 464 -5.76 -15.37 -35.59
CA ALA A 464 -5.49 -14.10 -34.93
C ALA A 464 -6.74 -13.52 -34.24
N ALA A 465 -7.90 -13.58 -34.90
CA ALA A 465 -9.18 -13.14 -34.32
C ALA A 465 -9.60 -14.01 -33.13
N ASP A 466 -9.47 -15.33 -33.23
CA ASP A 466 -9.76 -16.27 -32.14
C ASP A 466 -8.85 -16.03 -30.93
N ARG A 467 -7.57 -15.74 -31.17
CA ARG A 467 -6.60 -15.39 -30.13
C ARG A 467 -6.97 -14.07 -29.45
N PHE A 468 -7.38 -13.06 -30.23
CA PHE A 468 -7.82 -11.78 -29.71
C PHE A 468 -9.07 -11.92 -28.83
N ALA A 469 -10.05 -12.73 -29.25
CA ALA A 469 -11.28 -12.96 -28.50
C ALA A 469 -11.05 -13.60 -27.11
N ARG A 470 -9.90 -14.26 -26.91
CA ARG A 470 -9.50 -14.84 -25.61
C ARG A 470 -8.87 -13.81 -24.66
N LEU A 471 -8.50 -12.62 -25.12
CA LEU A 471 -7.90 -11.58 -24.29
C LEU A 471 -8.91 -10.91 -23.35
N GLY A 472 -10.19 -10.88 -23.73
CA GLY A 472 -11.24 -10.28 -22.91
C GLY A 472 -12.62 -10.79 -23.24
N SER A 473 -13.44 -11.05 -22.21
CA SER A 473 -14.81 -11.51 -22.39
C SER A 473 -15.64 -10.47 -23.16
N GLY A 474 -16.33 -10.92 -24.21
CA GLY A 474 -17.16 -10.05 -25.05
C GLY A 474 -16.41 -9.26 -26.12
N TRP A 475 -15.07 -9.28 -26.14
CA TRP A 475 -14.28 -8.68 -27.20
C TRP A 475 -14.13 -9.63 -28.38
N GLN A 476 -14.26 -9.10 -29.59
CA GLN A 476 -14.15 -9.82 -30.84
C GLN A 476 -13.40 -8.96 -31.86
N ALA A 477 -12.80 -9.62 -32.84
CA ALA A 477 -12.15 -8.95 -33.95
C ALA A 477 -12.64 -9.51 -35.29
N GLY A 478 -12.65 -8.64 -36.29
CA GLY A 478 -12.98 -8.99 -37.67
C GLY A 478 -11.92 -8.46 -38.62
N PHE A 479 -11.62 -9.22 -39.68
CA PHE A 479 -10.68 -8.86 -40.73
C PHE A 479 -11.36 -8.88 -42.09
N VAL A 480 -11.03 -7.91 -42.94
CA VAL A 480 -11.39 -7.89 -44.36
C VAL A 480 -10.12 -8.04 -45.17
N LEU A 481 -10.07 -9.00 -46.09
CA LEU A 481 -8.97 -9.26 -47.01
C LEU A 481 -9.31 -8.70 -48.40
N SER A 482 -8.36 -7.99 -49.01
CA SER A 482 -8.47 -7.48 -50.37
C SER A 482 -8.34 -8.59 -51.40
N ASP A 483 -8.67 -8.27 -52.66
CA ASP A 483 -8.18 -9.04 -53.80
C ASP A 483 -6.66 -8.86 -53.96
N ARG A 484 -6.06 -9.72 -54.79
CA ARG A 484 -4.69 -9.57 -55.29
C ARG A 484 -4.50 -8.18 -55.91
N ILE A 485 -3.46 -7.48 -55.46
CA ILE A 485 -3.04 -6.17 -55.95
C ILE A 485 -1.78 -6.35 -56.80
N ASP A 486 -1.89 -6.17 -58.12
CA ASP A 486 -0.77 -6.43 -59.04
C ASP A 486 0.34 -5.36 -59.01
N ALA A 487 0.03 -4.15 -58.53
CA ALA A 487 0.99 -3.05 -58.46
C ALA A 487 0.66 -2.11 -57.28
N ALA A 488 1.67 -1.43 -56.75
CA ALA A 488 1.51 -0.54 -55.60
C ALA A 488 0.43 0.53 -55.82
N SER A 489 0.24 1.01 -57.06
CA SER A 489 -0.82 1.97 -57.42
C SER A 489 -2.24 1.52 -57.09
N GLY A 490 -2.48 0.22 -56.91
CA GLY A 490 -3.77 -0.33 -56.51
C GLY A 490 -4.03 -0.35 -55.00
N PHE A 491 -3.09 0.03 -54.14
CA PHE A 491 -3.26 -0.04 -52.68
C PHE A 491 -4.32 0.92 -52.15
N ALA A 492 -4.33 2.17 -52.61
CA ALA A 492 -5.31 3.17 -52.15
C ALA A 492 -6.75 2.70 -52.41
N ASP A 493 -6.94 2.08 -53.58
CA ASP A 493 -8.20 1.51 -54.03
C ASP A 493 -8.62 0.33 -53.16
N ALA A 494 -7.72 -0.63 -52.97
CA ALA A 494 -7.96 -1.80 -52.13
C ALA A 494 -8.23 -1.44 -50.67
N LEU A 495 -7.55 -0.42 -50.13
CA LEU A 495 -7.78 0.09 -48.78
C LEU A 495 -9.17 0.70 -48.65
N THR A 496 -9.59 1.49 -49.64
CA THR A 496 -10.93 2.10 -49.66
C THR A 496 -12.02 1.02 -49.70
N GLU A 497 -11.87 0.02 -50.57
CA GLU A 497 -12.80 -1.11 -50.69
C GLU A 497 -12.89 -1.93 -49.41
N ALA A 498 -11.74 -2.30 -48.82
CA ALA A 498 -11.72 -3.07 -47.59
C ALA A 498 -12.31 -2.30 -46.39
N ARG A 499 -12.11 -0.97 -46.33
CA ARG A 499 -12.71 -0.11 -45.28
C ARG A 499 -14.22 -0.08 -45.38
N LEU A 500 -14.73 0.08 -46.59
CA LEU A 500 -16.16 0.07 -46.86
C LEU A 500 -16.80 -1.24 -46.35
N VAL A 501 -16.23 -2.38 -46.76
CA VAL A 501 -16.70 -3.69 -46.31
C VAL A 501 -16.62 -3.77 -44.77
N ALA A 502 -15.52 -3.34 -44.17
CA ALA A 502 -15.35 -3.40 -42.72
C ALA A 502 -16.35 -2.51 -41.95
N GLU A 503 -16.77 -1.36 -42.49
CA GLU A 503 -17.78 -0.50 -41.84
C GLU A 503 -19.21 -1.03 -42.03
N LEU A 504 -19.54 -1.58 -43.20
CA LEU A 504 -20.85 -2.20 -43.43
C LEU A 504 -21.09 -3.37 -42.46
N HIS A 505 -20.05 -4.12 -42.11
CA HIS A 505 -20.14 -5.27 -41.21
C HIS A 505 -20.19 -4.93 -39.71
N ARG A 506 -19.87 -3.69 -39.31
CA ARG A 506 -19.85 -3.29 -37.89
C ARG A 506 -21.19 -3.54 -37.17
N ARG A 507 -22.30 -3.55 -37.92
CA ARG A 507 -23.65 -3.57 -37.36
C ARG A 507 -24.29 -4.97 -37.31
N VAL A 508 -23.56 -6.02 -37.66
CA VAL A 508 -24.12 -7.37 -37.80
C VAL A 508 -23.40 -8.37 -36.91
N ARG A 509 -24.16 -9.13 -36.11
CA ARG A 509 -23.64 -10.23 -35.29
C ARG A 509 -23.45 -11.47 -36.16
N ASN A 510 -22.40 -11.48 -36.98
CA ASN A 510 -22.07 -12.64 -37.82
C ASN A 510 -20.93 -13.48 -37.19
N THR A 511 -20.90 -14.79 -37.46
CA THR A 511 -20.07 -15.80 -36.79
C THR A 511 -18.69 -16.01 -37.41
N ASP A 512 -18.42 -15.48 -38.60
CA ASP A 512 -17.13 -15.69 -39.27
C ASP A 512 -16.29 -14.38 -39.28
N PRO A 513 -15.12 -14.38 -38.61
CA PRO A 513 -14.35 -13.17 -38.36
C PRO A 513 -13.49 -12.72 -39.54
N VAL A 514 -13.45 -13.46 -40.67
CA VAL A 514 -12.69 -13.05 -41.86
C VAL A 514 -13.60 -12.93 -43.07
N ARG A 515 -13.39 -11.87 -43.86
CA ARG A 515 -14.21 -11.52 -45.03
C ARG A 515 -13.32 -11.15 -46.21
N THR A 516 -13.85 -11.28 -47.42
CA THR A 516 -13.16 -10.84 -48.64
C THR A 516 -13.96 -9.77 -49.37
N VAL A 517 -13.26 -8.87 -50.05
CA VAL A 517 -13.90 -7.80 -50.85
C VAL A 517 -14.63 -8.32 -52.10
N ARG A 518 -14.36 -9.56 -52.54
CA ARG A 518 -14.97 -10.20 -53.73
C ARG A 518 -16.50 -10.22 -53.71
N ALA A 519 -17.10 -10.29 -52.52
CA ALA A 519 -18.55 -10.38 -52.36
C ALA A 519 -19.31 -9.19 -52.99
N LEU A 520 -18.67 -8.04 -53.19
CA LEU A 520 -19.28 -6.85 -53.79
C LEU A 520 -19.23 -6.80 -55.33
N GLY A 521 -18.44 -7.66 -55.99
CA GLY A 521 -18.34 -7.70 -57.46
C GLY A 521 -18.06 -6.34 -58.10
N ALA A 522 -18.71 -6.04 -59.22
CA ALA A 522 -18.54 -4.77 -59.95
C ALA A 522 -19.05 -3.54 -59.18
N TYR A 523 -19.95 -3.74 -58.19
CA TYR A 523 -20.53 -2.66 -57.41
C TYR A 523 -19.50 -1.91 -56.55
N ARG A 524 -18.34 -2.51 -56.28
CA ARG A 524 -17.22 -1.88 -55.60
C ARG A 524 -16.78 -0.56 -56.26
N LEU A 525 -16.82 -0.47 -57.59
CA LEU A 525 -16.40 0.72 -58.33
C LEU A 525 -17.28 1.94 -58.01
N ILE A 526 -18.58 1.70 -57.84
CA ILE A 526 -19.57 2.72 -57.50
C ILE A 526 -19.38 3.13 -56.04
N LEU A 527 -19.28 2.14 -55.15
CA LEU A 527 -19.25 2.35 -53.71
C LEU A 527 -17.96 3.00 -53.22
N ARG A 528 -16.85 2.90 -53.95
CA ARG A 528 -15.59 3.62 -53.65
C ARG A 528 -15.73 5.13 -53.62
N SER A 529 -16.69 5.68 -54.36
CA SER A 529 -16.91 7.13 -54.44
C SER A 529 -17.94 7.66 -53.45
N ALA A 530 -18.73 6.77 -52.83
CA ALA A 530 -19.82 7.11 -51.94
C ALA A 530 -19.43 6.93 -50.46
N GLY A 531 -19.93 7.81 -49.58
CA GLY A 531 -19.73 7.67 -48.14
C GLY A 531 -20.59 6.55 -47.55
N THR A 532 -20.10 5.84 -46.51
CA THR A 532 -20.83 4.71 -45.91
C THR A 532 -22.22 5.09 -45.40
N ASP A 533 -22.40 6.29 -44.83
CA ASP A 533 -23.71 6.75 -44.37
C ASP A 533 -24.70 7.01 -45.51
N GLU A 534 -24.22 7.40 -46.69
CA GLU A 534 -25.04 7.56 -47.88
C GLU A 534 -25.47 6.20 -48.42
N ILE A 535 -24.54 5.23 -48.46
CA ILE A 535 -24.82 3.85 -48.86
C ILE A 535 -25.87 3.22 -47.92
N LEU A 536 -25.70 3.36 -46.61
CA LEU A 536 -26.64 2.82 -45.64
C LEU A 536 -28.01 3.51 -45.69
N ARG A 537 -28.05 4.82 -45.95
CA ARG A 537 -29.31 5.55 -46.18
C ARG A 537 -30.02 5.02 -47.43
N LEU A 538 -29.31 4.88 -48.55
CA LEU A 538 -29.86 4.32 -49.78
C LEU A 538 -30.44 2.92 -49.55
N CYS A 539 -29.71 2.03 -48.86
CA CYS A 539 -30.22 0.70 -48.51
C CYS A 539 -31.45 0.75 -47.62
N ARG A 540 -31.49 1.64 -46.63
CA ARG A 540 -32.65 1.80 -45.74
C ARG A 540 -33.87 2.32 -46.47
N ASP A 541 -33.70 3.33 -47.31
CA ASP A 541 -34.78 3.97 -48.06
C ASP A 541 -35.33 3.01 -49.12
N THR A 542 -34.48 2.14 -49.68
CA THR A 542 -34.87 1.19 -50.73
C THR A 542 -35.46 -0.12 -50.19
N LEU A 543 -34.83 -0.74 -49.19
CA LEU A 543 -35.17 -2.09 -48.72
C LEU A 543 -35.60 -2.15 -47.25
N GLY A 544 -35.55 -1.05 -46.50
CA GLY A 544 -35.88 -1.05 -45.06
C GLY A 544 -37.33 -1.43 -44.76
N GLU A 545 -38.29 -0.96 -45.57
CA GLU A 545 -39.70 -1.35 -45.43
C GLU A 545 -39.94 -2.82 -45.80
N VAL A 546 -39.23 -3.32 -46.81
CA VAL A 546 -39.28 -4.72 -47.24
C VAL A 546 -38.75 -5.63 -46.13
N LEU A 547 -37.62 -5.27 -45.52
CA LEU A 547 -37.03 -5.98 -44.38
C LEU A 547 -37.97 -6.04 -43.18
N ARG A 548 -38.59 -4.90 -42.82
CA ARG A 548 -39.57 -4.82 -41.73
C ARG A 548 -40.78 -5.71 -42.01
N TYR A 549 -41.27 -5.70 -43.24
CA TYR A 549 -42.40 -6.54 -43.64
C TYR A 549 -42.07 -8.04 -43.62
N ASP A 550 -40.91 -8.45 -44.14
CA ASP A 550 -40.43 -9.83 -44.07
C ASP A 550 -40.29 -10.30 -42.61
N ARG A 551 -39.79 -9.45 -41.72
CA ARG A 551 -39.65 -9.73 -40.29
C ARG A 551 -41.01 -9.87 -39.59
N ASP A 552 -41.89 -8.90 -39.75
CA ASP A 552 -43.18 -8.82 -39.02
C ASP A 552 -44.19 -9.86 -39.50
N ARG A 553 -44.13 -10.26 -40.77
CA ARG A 553 -45.08 -11.19 -41.37
C ARG A 553 -44.47 -12.54 -41.74
N HIS A 554 -43.21 -12.77 -41.37
CA HIS A 554 -42.45 -13.97 -41.71
C HIS A 554 -42.52 -14.33 -43.21
N THR A 555 -42.43 -13.31 -44.07
CA THR A 555 -42.37 -13.51 -45.52
C THR A 555 -40.93 -13.67 -46.00
N MET A 556 -40.76 -14.18 -47.22
CA MET A 556 -39.45 -14.47 -47.83
C MET A 556 -39.25 -13.62 -49.10
N ILE A 557 -39.61 -12.32 -49.04
CA ILE A 557 -39.57 -11.43 -50.21
C ILE A 557 -38.14 -11.23 -50.68
N LEU A 558 -37.18 -10.96 -49.78
CA LEU A 558 -35.78 -10.79 -50.18
C LEU A 558 -35.13 -12.06 -50.70
N GLU A 559 -35.45 -13.22 -50.13
CA GLU A 559 -35.02 -14.51 -50.68
C GLU A 559 -35.61 -14.73 -52.09
N THR A 560 -36.86 -14.30 -52.30
CA THR A 560 -37.51 -14.36 -53.61
C THR A 560 -36.85 -13.41 -54.61
N LEU A 561 -36.44 -12.22 -54.18
CA LEU A 561 -35.67 -11.29 -54.99
C LEU A 561 -34.29 -11.85 -55.37
N ARG A 562 -33.57 -12.47 -54.43
CA ARG A 562 -32.28 -13.13 -54.71
C ARG A 562 -32.43 -14.20 -55.78
N ALA A 563 -33.37 -15.12 -55.59
CA ALA A 563 -33.62 -16.19 -56.57
C ALA A 563 -34.05 -15.64 -57.94
N TYR A 564 -34.83 -14.56 -57.97
CA TYR A 564 -35.23 -13.89 -59.21
C TYR A 564 -34.02 -13.31 -59.96
N LEU A 565 -33.14 -12.59 -59.27
CA LEU A 565 -31.96 -11.97 -59.87
C LEU A 565 -30.92 -13.01 -60.30
N ASP A 566 -30.64 -14.01 -59.46
CA ASP A 566 -29.66 -15.07 -59.76
C ASP A 566 -30.07 -15.94 -60.97
N HIS A 567 -31.37 -15.97 -61.31
CA HIS A 567 -31.90 -16.66 -62.49
C HIS A 567 -32.26 -15.69 -63.63
N GLY A 568 -31.56 -14.55 -63.72
CA GLY A 568 -31.64 -13.62 -64.85
C GLY A 568 -32.99 -12.89 -64.98
N GLY A 569 -33.74 -12.77 -63.89
CA GLY A 569 -35.07 -12.15 -63.87
C GLY A 569 -36.20 -13.06 -64.35
N SER A 570 -36.02 -14.38 -64.31
CA SER A 570 -37.07 -15.35 -64.67
C SER A 570 -37.88 -15.78 -63.46
N THR A 571 -39.16 -15.41 -63.43
CA THR A 571 -40.10 -15.84 -62.36
C THR A 571 -40.30 -17.36 -62.34
N LYS A 572 -40.26 -18.01 -63.51
CA LYS A 572 -40.42 -19.48 -63.63
C LYS A 572 -39.20 -20.21 -63.06
N ALA A 573 -37.99 -19.74 -63.38
CA ALA A 573 -36.76 -20.36 -62.86
C ALA A 573 -36.60 -20.10 -61.36
N ALA A 574 -36.90 -18.90 -60.89
CA ALA A 574 -36.88 -18.58 -59.46
C ALA A 574 -37.90 -19.41 -58.66
N ALA A 575 -39.10 -19.62 -59.21
CA ALA A 575 -40.12 -20.48 -58.59
C ALA A 575 -39.66 -21.94 -58.47
N GLN A 576 -38.96 -22.46 -59.48
CA GLN A 576 -38.34 -23.79 -59.43
C GLN A 576 -37.23 -23.85 -58.37
N ALA A 577 -36.34 -22.86 -58.32
CA ALA A 577 -35.25 -22.80 -57.34
C ALA A 577 -35.76 -22.75 -55.89
N LEU A 578 -36.85 -22.02 -55.64
CA LEU A 578 -37.47 -21.88 -54.32
C LEU A 578 -38.50 -22.99 -54.01
N SER A 579 -38.76 -23.90 -54.94
CA SER A 579 -39.80 -24.94 -54.81
C SER A 579 -41.20 -24.37 -54.50
N VAL A 580 -41.58 -23.27 -55.15
CA VAL A 580 -42.90 -22.62 -55.00
C VAL A 580 -43.61 -22.46 -56.35
N HIS A 581 -44.89 -22.10 -56.34
CA HIS A 581 -45.61 -21.79 -57.58
C HIS A 581 -45.15 -20.44 -58.18
N PRO A 582 -45.05 -20.28 -59.52
CA PRO A 582 -44.69 -18.99 -60.16
C PRO A 582 -45.54 -17.79 -59.72
N HIS A 583 -46.83 -18.01 -59.43
CA HIS A 583 -47.71 -16.98 -58.87
C HIS A 583 -47.23 -16.45 -57.52
N THR A 584 -46.66 -17.30 -56.66
CA THR A 584 -46.12 -16.88 -55.36
C THR A 584 -44.92 -15.96 -55.53
N VAL A 585 -44.05 -16.25 -56.51
CA VAL A 585 -42.91 -15.39 -56.86
C VAL A 585 -43.42 -14.04 -57.37
N GLN A 586 -44.35 -14.03 -58.33
CA GLN A 586 -44.94 -12.79 -58.85
C GLN A 586 -45.59 -11.95 -57.75
N TYR A 587 -46.35 -12.58 -56.85
CA TYR A 587 -46.97 -11.90 -55.72
C TYR A 587 -45.93 -11.25 -54.79
N ARG A 588 -44.88 -11.99 -54.40
CA ARG A 588 -43.82 -11.48 -53.52
C ARG A 588 -43.02 -10.36 -54.18
N LEU A 589 -42.71 -10.47 -55.47
CA LEU A 589 -42.03 -9.40 -56.22
C LEU A 589 -42.92 -8.16 -56.38
N GLY A 590 -44.21 -8.30 -56.68
CA GLY A 590 -45.13 -7.16 -56.72
C GLY A 590 -45.29 -6.49 -55.34
N ARG A 591 -45.20 -7.29 -54.27
CA ARG A 591 -45.15 -6.75 -52.90
C ARG A 591 -43.87 -5.99 -52.62
N LEU A 592 -42.72 -6.47 -53.11
CA LEU A 592 -41.46 -5.73 -53.06
C LEU A 592 -41.58 -4.37 -53.76
N GLU A 593 -42.17 -4.33 -54.96
CA GLU A 593 -42.33 -3.06 -55.70
C GLU A 593 -43.24 -2.08 -54.95
N THR A 594 -44.30 -2.59 -54.30
CA THR A 594 -45.20 -1.77 -53.48
C THR A 594 -44.51 -1.19 -52.25
N LEU A 595 -43.64 -1.98 -51.60
CA LEU A 595 -42.96 -1.60 -50.34
C LEU A 595 -41.72 -0.74 -50.55
N SER A 596 -40.99 -0.95 -51.65
CA SER A 596 -39.81 -0.15 -52.00
C SER A 596 -40.16 1.12 -52.79
N GLY A 597 -41.34 1.17 -53.42
CA GLY A 597 -41.72 2.22 -54.35
C GLY A 597 -40.98 2.18 -55.69
N LEU A 598 -40.24 1.10 -55.95
CA LEU A 598 -39.38 0.89 -57.13
C LEU A 598 -39.88 -0.30 -57.96
N ARG A 599 -39.71 -0.25 -59.28
CA ARG A 599 -40.17 -1.28 -60.23
C ARG A 599 -39.01 -2.10 -60.76
N LEU A 600 -39.17 -3.42 -60.76
CA LEU A 600 -38.20 -4.37 -61.31
C LEU A 600 -38.17 -4.37 -62.85
N THR A 601 -39.20 -3.80 -63.48
CA THR A 601 -39.28 -3.64 -64.93
C THR A 601 -38.48 -2.46 -65.46
N ASP A 602 -38.19 -1.47 -64.61
CA ASP A 602 -37.31 -0.35 -64.95
C ASP A 602 -35.85 -0.73 -64.66
N SER A 603 -34.96 -0.50 -65.64
CA SER A 603 -33.57 -0.93 -65.52
C SER A 603 -32.79 -0.20 -64.42
N GLN A 604 -33.09 1.07 -64.15
CA GLN A 604 -32.38 1.89 -63.18
C GLN A 604 -32.89 1.61 -61.75
N GLU A 605 -34.21 1.51 -61.60
CA GLU A 605 -34.84 1.15 -60.33
C GLU A 605 -34.44 -0.28 -59.91
N ARG A 606 -34.44 -1.23 -60.86
CA ARG A 606 -33.94 -2.60 -60.62
C ARG A 606 -32.47 -2.64 -60.22
N LEU A 607 -31.60 -1.86 -60.88
CA LEU A 607 -30.18 -1.77 -60.52
C LEU A 607 -30.00 -1.26 -59.08
N THR A 608 -30.82 -0.30 -58.66
CA THR A 608 -30.79 0.24 -57.29
C THR A 608 -31.18 -0.83 -56.27
N ILE A 609 -32.29 -1.56 -56.54
CA ILE A 609 -32.73 -2.68 -55.69
C ILE A 609 -31.65 -3.77 -55.60
N GLU A 610 -31.07 -4.16 -56.74
CA GLU A 610 -30.04 -5.20 -56.80
C GLU A 610 -28.77 -4.77 -56.06
N LEU A 611 -28.32 -3.53 -56.24
CA LEU A 611 -27.20 -2.97 -55.50
C LEU A 611 -27.44 -3.04 -53.99
N CYS A 612 -28.59 -2.56 -53.52
CA CYS A 612 -28.95 -2.61 -52.11
C CYS A 612 -29.01 -4.04 -51.57
N LEU A 613 -29.52 -5.00 -52.36
CA LEU A 613 -29.56 -6.41 -51.98
C LEU A 613 -28.14 -7.00 -51.87
N ARG A 614 -27.26 -6.71 -52.83
CA ARG A 614 -25.87 -7.21 -52.81
C ARG A 614 -25.07 -6.60 -51.65
N ILE A 615 -25.31 -5.33 -51.32
CA ILE A 615 -24.74 -4.70 -50.11
C ILE A 615 -25.25 -5.42 -48.86
N LEU A 616 -26.57 -5.65 -48.78
CA LEU A 616 -27.18 -6.39 -47.67
C LEU A 616 -26.60 -7.79 -47.49
N ASP A 617 -26.40 -8.52 -48.59
CA ASP A 617 -25.84 -9.88 -48.59
C ASP A 617 -24.37 -9.89 -48.22
N SER A 618 -23.60 -8.99 -48.81
CA SER A 618 -22.16 -8.87 -48.56
C SER A 618 -21.87 -8.54 -47.11
N ALA A 619 -22.73 -7.75 -46.46
CA ALA A 619 -22.55 -7.26 -45.11
C ALA A 619 -23.41 -7.98 -44.06
N ALA A 620 -24.27 -8.92 -44.49
CA ALA A 620 -25.32 -9.54 -43.68
C ALA A 620 -26.21 -8.50 -42.92
N LEU A 621 -26.41 -7.31 -43.49
CA LEU A 621 -27.04 -6.13 -42.87
C LEU A 621 -28.56 -6.27 -42.60
N SER A 622 -29.17 -7.43 -42.86
CA SER A 622 -30.62 -7.65 -42.72
C SER A 622 -31.15 -7.45 -41.30
N GLU A 623 -30.32 -7.60 -40.27
CA GLU A 623 -30.68 -7.36 -38.86
C GLU A 623 -30.46 -5.90 -38.42
N ALA A 624 -29.62 -5.15 -39.14
CA ALA A 624 -29.19 -3.79 -38.77
C ALA A 624 -30.01 -2.65 -39.40
N LEU A 625 -30.77 -2.98 -40.46
CA LEU A 625 -31.75 -2.12 -41.11
C LEU A 625 -33.17 -2.46 -40.62
#